data_AF-A0A967N3N8-F1
#
_entry.id   AF-A0A967N3N8-F1
#
_cell.length_a   1.000
_cell.length_b   1.000
_cell.length_c   1.000
_cell.angle_alpha   90.00
_cell.angle_beta   90.00
_cell.angle_gamma   90.00
#
_symmetry.space_group_name_H-M   'P 1'
#
loop_
_entity.id
_entity.type
_entity.pdbx_description
1 polymer ?
#
loop_
_entity_poly.entity_id
_entity_poly.type
_entity_poly.pdbx_seq_one_letter_code
_entity_poly.pdbx_strand_id
1 'polypeptide(L)'
;LLCDNDGQLQRLEEILGGVSRLPPGTRLGLGSLAGGFELACSDPPLRILNDHEIFRRPRRVRRSRRFRGAVALESLAQLTPGDYVVHMDHGIGQFQGLEHIEIGGQELEVLKIEYAGDEILRLPVSRLDVIERWVGESEDAKPPSVHRIGGKRWKNLRRKTERVIEEMTTELLELYARRQA
;
A
#
# COMPACT_ATOMS: atom_id res chain seq x y z
N LEU A 1 -7.13 -8.37 -28.01
CA LEU A 1 -6.28 -7.27 -27.50
C LEU A 1 -6.55 -7.13 -26.02
N LEU A 2 -5.53 -7.29 -25.19
CA LEU A 2 -5.65 -7.20 -23.74
C LEU A 2 -4.97 -5.94 -23.19
N CYS A 3 -5.64 -5.28 -22.25
CA CYS A 3 -5.16 -4.09 -21.55
C CYS A 3 -5.05 -4.36 -20.05
N ASP A 4 -4.05 -3.76 -19.39
CA ASP A 4 -3.82 -3.97 -17.95
C ASP A 4 -4.86 -3.26 -17.06
N ASN A 5 -5.55 -2.22 -17.57
CA ASN A 5 -6.58 -1.48 -16.84
C ASN A 5 -7.62 -0.82 -17.76
N ASP A 6 -8.74 -0.40 -17.18
CA ASP A 6 -9.85 0.27 -17.88
C ASP A 6 -9.43 1.55 -18.62
N GLY A 7 -8.53 2.35 -18.03
CA GLY A 7 -8.07 3.59 -18.67
C GLY A 7 -7.26 3.34 -19.95
N GLN A 8 -6.50 2.25 -20.01
CA GLN A 8 -5.80 1.83 -21.24
C GLN A 8 -6.77 1.27 -22.27
N LEU A 9 -7.78 0.51 -21.84
CA LEU A 9 -8.83 0.00 -22.71
C LEU A 9 -9.58 1.14 -23.41
N GLN A 10 -10.07 2.11 -22.64
CA GLN A 10 -10.80 3.26 -23.15
C GLN A 10 -9.94 4.10 -24.13
N ARG A 11 -8.68 4.33 -23.77
CA ARG A 11 -7.74 5.05 -24.65
C ARG A 11 -7.44 4.29 -25.95
N LEU A 12 -7.32 2.96 -25.87
CA LEU A 12 -7.09 2.11 -27.04
C LEU A 12 -8.31 2.13 -27.97
N GLU A 13 -9.52 2.10 -27.41
CA GLU A 13 -10.77 2.26 -28.16
C GLU A 13 -10.84 3.62 -28.88
N GLU A 14 -10.46 4.70 -28.21
CA GLU A 14 -10.38 6.04 -28.82
C GLU A 14 -9.37 6.08 -29.98
N ILE A 15 -8.15 5.55 -29.77
CA ILE A 15 -7.10 5.55 -30.80
C ILE A 15 -7.50 4.74 -32.03
N LEU A 16 -8.20 3.61 -31.82
CA LEU A 16 -8.67 2.75 -32.90
C LEU A 16 -9.92 3.31 -33.60
N GLY A 17 -10.47 4.44 -33.13
CA GLY A 17 -11.63 5.10 -33.74
C GLY A 17 -12.95 4.37 -33.44
N GLY A 18 -13.02 3.67 -32.30
CA GLY A 18 -14.19 2.91 -31.85
C GLY A 18 -14.29 1.49 -32.40
N VAL A 19 -15.24 0.71 -31.86
CA VAL A 19 -15.46 -0.72 -32.18
C VAL A 19 -15.70 -0.98 -33.67
N SER A 20 -16.18 0.04 -34.39
CA SER A 20 -16.54 -0.02 -35.81
C SER A 20 -15.37 -0.04 -36.79
N ARG A 21 -14.13 0.27 -36.35
CA ARG A 21 -12.91 0.19 -37.18
C ARG A 21 -11.99 -0.98 -36.82
N LEU A 22 -12.40 -1.84 -35.88
CA LEU A 22 -11.63 -3.02 -35.52
C LEU A 22 -11.68 -4.05 -36.66
N PRO A 23 -10.55 -4.73 -36.97
CA PRO A 23 -10.58 -5.86 -37.88
C PRO A 23 -11.58 -6.92 -37.40
N PRO A 24 -12.37 -7.52 -38.30
CA PRO A 24 -13.36 -8.54 -37.93
C PRO A 24 -12.70 -9.70 -37.18
N GLY A 25 -13.28 -10.08 -36.05
CA GLY A 25 -12.73 -11.10 -35.14
C GLY A 25 -11.85 -10.55 -34.01
N THR A 26 -11.60 -9.24 -33.96
CA THR A 26 -10.82 -8.62 -32.87
C THR A 26 -11.71 -8.27 -31.69
N ARG A 27 -11.36 -8.76 -30.50
CA ARG A 27 -12.00 -8.36 -29.22
C ARG A 27 -11.00 -7.63 -28.33
N LEU A 28 -11.50 -6.60 -27.66
CA LEU A 28 -10.81 -5.88 -26.60
C LEU A 28 -11.23 -6.48 -25.25
N GLY A 29 -10.31 -6.56 -24.31
CA GLY A 29 -10.60 -7.10 -22.99
C GLY A 29 -9.59 -6.68 -21.94
N LEU A 30 -9.96 -6.86 -20.68
CA LEU A 30 -9.10 -6.63 -19.54
C LEU A 30 -8.33 -7.90 -19.22
N GLY A 31 -7.01 -7.78 -19.05
CA GLY A 31 -6.16 -8.90 -18.69
C GLY A 31 -4.70 -8.49 -18.71
N SER A 32 -3.96 -8.89 -17.69
CA SER A 32 -2.53 -8.63 -17.61
C SER A 32 -1.74 -9.87 -18.00
N LEU A 33 -1.01 -9.77 -19.11
CA LEU A 33 -0.12 -10.81 -19.60
C LEU A 33 1.31 -10.27 -19.76
N ALA A 34 2.30 -11.15 -19.61
CA ALA A 34 3.70 -10.77 -19.76
C ALA A 34 4.09 -10.41 -21.20
N GLY A 35 3.41 -11.02 -22.17
CA GLY A 35 3.56 -10.78 -23.60
C GLY A 35 2.38 -11.38 -24.37
N GLY A 36 2.26 -11.02 -25.63
CA GLY A 36 1.33 -11.64 -26.56
C GLY A 36 1.75 -13.05 -26.92
N PHE A 37 0.78 -13.88 -27.29
CA PHE A 37 1.02 -15.24 -27.75
C PHE A 37 -0.05 -15.70 -28.73
N GLU A 38 0.28 -16.73 -29.50
CA GLU A 38 -0.62 -17.36 -30.45
C GLU A 38 -0.91 -18.80 -30.03
N LEU A 39 -2.19 -19.13 -29.90
CA LEU A 39 -2.68 -20.48 -29.70
C LEU A 39 -3.02 -21.07 -31.06
N ALA A 40 -2.05 -21.78 -31.66
CA ALA A 40 -2.24 -22.49 -32.92
C ALA A 40 -3.14 -23.74 -32.81
N CYS A 41 -3.46 -24.16 -31.58
CA CYS A 41 -4.31 -25.33 -31.29
C CYS A 41 -5.82 -25.04 -31.31
N SER A 42 -6.25 -23.79 -31.56
CA SER A 42 -7.66 -23.45 -31.75
C SER A 42 -7.98 -23.26 -33.23
N ASP A 43 -9.20 -23.59 -33.64
CA ASP A 43 -9.73 -23.30 -34.99
C ASP A 43 -10.87 -22.28 -34.88
N PRO A 44 -10.68 -21.01 -35.28
CA PRO A 44 -9.47 -20.41 -35.86
C PRO A 44 -8.35 -20.15 -34.82
N PRO A 45 -7.08 -19.97 -35.25
CA PRO A 45 -5.96 -19.73 -34.36
C PRO A 45 -6.18 -18.42 -33.58
N LEU A 46 -6.10 -18.51 -32.25
CA LEU A 46 -6.35 -17.38 -31.37
C LEU A 46 -5.06 -16.60 -31.13
N ARG A 47 -5.04 -15.34 -31.53
CA ARG A 47 -3.93 -14.42 -31.29
C ARG A 47 -4.27 -13.44 -30.18
N ILE A 48 -3.43 -13.42 -29.15
CA ILE A 48 -3.53 -12.48 -28.05
C ILE A 48 -2.36 -11.52 -28.16
N LEU A 49 -2.67 -10.23 -28.19
CA LEU A 49 -1.69 -9.13 -28.22
C LEU A 49 -2.02 -8.16 -27.10
N ASN A 50 -0.97 -7.60 -26.50
CA ASN A 50 -1.11 -6.59 -25.47
C ASN A 50 -1.01 -5.18 -26.05
N ASP A 51 -1.63 -4.21 -25.38
CA ASP A 51 -1.60 -2.80 -25.77
C ASP A 51 -0.16 -2.24 -25.92
N HIS A 52 0.75 -2.64 -25.02
CA HIS A 52 2.13 -2.17 -25.01
C HIS A 52 2.97 -2.67 -26.19
N GLU A 53 2.65 -3.83 -26.75
CA GLU A 53 3.32 -4.39 -27.92
C GLU A 53 2.95 -3.63 -29.20
N ILE A 54 1.67 -3.23 -29.31
CA ILE A 54 1.15 -2.44 -30.43
C ILE A 54 1.85 -1.07 -30.49
N PHE A 55 2.03 -0.43 -29.34
CA PHE A 55 2.62 0.91 -29.27
C PHE A 55 4.13 0.93 -28.97
N ARG A 56 4.80 -0.24 -28.96
CA ARG A 56 6.21 -0.41 -28.56
C ARG A 56 6.57 0.31 -27.26
N ARG A 57 5.65 0.33 -26.30
CA ARG A 57 5.86 0.98 -25.01
C ARG A 57 6.49 -0.04 -24.06
N PRO A 58 7.59 0.29 -23.36
CA PRO A 58 8.11 -0.60 -22.34
C PRO A 58 7.04 -0.80 -21.26
N ARG A 59 6.72 -2.06 -20.96
CA ARG A 59 5.75 -2.42 -19.92
C ARG A 59 6.14 -1.72 -18.63
N ARG A 60 5.31 -0.77 -18.16
CA ARG A 60 5.45 -0.26 -16.81
C ARG A 60 4.96 -1.35 -15.88
N VAL A 61 5.85 -2.28 -15.54
CA VAL A 61 5.65 -3.17 -14.39
C VAL A 61 5.30 -2.24 -13.24
N ARG A 62 4.05 -2.34 -12.76
CA ARG A 62 3.62 -1.60 -11.58
C ARG A 62 4.59 -2.07 -10.50
N ARG A 63 5.57 -1.23 -10.13
CA ARG A 63 6.49 -1.56 -9.05
C ARG A 63 5.57 -1.93 -7.88
N SER A 64 5.77 -3.13 -7.32
CA SER A 64 5.34 -3.42 -5.95
C SER A 64 5.62 -2.16 -5.14
N ARG A 65 4.63 -1.67 -4.39
CA ARG A 65 4.76 -0.45 -3.57
C ARG A 65 6.15 -0.48 -2.97
N ARG A 66 7.01 0.48 -3.37
CA ARG A 66 8.39 0.56 -2.88
C ARG A 66 8.31 0.29 -1.39
N PHE A 67 9.00 -0.77 -0.95
CA PHE A 67 9.17 -1.11 0.44
C PHE A 67 9.56 0.19 1.15
N ARG A 68 8.61 0.77 1.88
CA ARG A 68 8.85 1.98 2.70
C ARG A 68 9.72 1.63 3.90
N GLY A 69 10.09 0.36 4.07
CA GLY A 69 10.87 -0.14 5.17
C GLY A 69 12.32 0.32 5.23
N ALA A 70 12.90 0.97 4.20
CA ALA A 70 14.25 1.53 4.33
C ALA A 70 14.31 2.66 5.38
N VAL A 71 13.29 3.54 5.40
CA VAL A 71 13.19 4.62 6.40
C VAL A 71 12.67 4.08 7.75
N ALA A 72 11.78 3.07 7.72
CA ALA A 72 11.31 2.42 8.94
C ALA A 72 12.44 1.66 9.64
N LEU A 73 13.33 0.96 8.92
CA LEU A 73 14.47 0.24 9.52
C LEU A 73 15.43 1.17 10.28
N GLU A 74 15.75 2.34 9.73
CA GLU A 74 16.66 3.29 10.41
C GLU A 74 16.05 3.86 11.69
N SER A 75 14.74 4.14 11.69
CA SER A 75 14.01 4.64 12.87
C SER A 75 13.83 3.55 13.94
N LEU A 76 13.67 2.28 13.51
CA LEU A 76 13.50 1.15 14.41
C LEU A 76 14.84 0.60 14.94
N ALA A 77 15.95 0.80 14.24
CA ALA A 77 17.29 0.47 14.74
C ALA A 77 17.68 1.29 15.98
N GLN A 78 17.01 2.42 16.21
CA GLN A 78 17.22 3.31 17.35
C GLN A 78 16.20 3.08 18.48
N LEU A 79 15.33 2.08 18.37
CA LEU A 79 14.34 1.80 19.42
C LEU A 79 15.02 1.29 20.69
N THR A 80 14.72 1.93 21.79
CA THR A 80 15.13 1.50 23.13
C THR A 80 13.91 1.05 23.94
N PRO A 81 14.03 0.02 24.79
CA PRO A 81 12.95 -0.37 25.69
C PRO A 81 12.47 0.84 26.50
N GLY A 82 11.15 1.09 26.48
CA GLY A 82 10.52 2.28 27.03
C GLY A 82 10.01 3.26 25.98
N ASP A 83 10.52 3.21 24.74
CA ASP A 83 10.08 4.07 23.65
C ASP A 83 8.63 3.76 23.22
N TYR A 84 7.94 4.79 22.74
CA TYR A 84 6.60 4.63 22.19
C TYR A 84 6.64 4.30 20.69
N VAL A 85 5.76 3.38 20.29
CA VAL A 85 5.62 2.93 18.90
C VAL A 85 4.17 3.03 18.47
N VAL A 86 3.97 3.38 17.21
CA VAL A 86 2.66 3.45 16.56
C VAL A 86 2.50 2.22 15.69
N HIS A 87 1.55 1.35 16.02
CA HIS A 87 1.12 0.27 15.15
C HIS A 87 -0.06 0.74 14.28
N MET A 88 -0.04 0.46 12.97
CA MET A 88 -1.08 0.94 12.04
C MET A 88 -2.51 0.58 12.49
N ASP A 89 -2.73 -0.63 13.01
CA ASP A 89 -4.07 -1.11 13.40
C ASP A 89 -4.43 -0.90 14.88
N HIS A 90 -3.44 -0.84 15.77
CA HIS A 90 -3.66 -0.89 17.23
C HIS A 90 -3.36 0.45 17.91
N GLY A 91 -2.68 1.37 17.22
CA GLY A 91 -2.30 2.66 17.75
C GLY A 91 -1.03 2.59 18.59
N ILE A 92 -0.94 3.49 19.56
CA ILE A 92 0.27 3.75 20.33
C ILE A 92 0.45 2.69 21.42
N GLY A 93 1.59 2.01 21.41
CA GLY A 93 2.07 1.06 22.42
C GLY A 93 3.45 1.46 22.95
N GLN A 94 3.90 0.83 24.03
CA GLN A 94 5.25 0.98 24.56
C GLN A 94 6.11 -0.23 24.20
N PHE A 95 7.27 -0.01 23.60
CA PHE A 95 8.20 -1.07 23.26
C PHE A 95 8.92 -1.58 24.51
N GLN A 96 8.91 -2.89 24.74
CA GLN A 96 9.51 -3.53 25.91
C GLN A 96 10.80 -4.31 25.59
N GLY A 97 11.14 -4.46 24.30
CA GLY A 97 12.34 -5.20 23.86
C GLY A 97 12.04 -6.29 22.83
N LEU A 98 13.10 -7.02 22.48
CA LEU A 98 13.05 -8.19 21.59
C LEU A 98 12.97 -9.46 22.44
N GLU A 99 12.09 -10.39 22.07
CA GLU A 99 11.96 -11.72 22.65
C GLU A 99 12.19 -12.77 21.55
N HIS A 100 12.81 -13.88 21.91
CA HIS A 100 12.89 -15.07 21.06
C HIS A 100 11.78 -16.02 21.46
N ILE A 101 10.94 -16.42 20.52
CA ILE A 101 9.87 -17.39 20.76
C ILE A 101 10.02 -18.57 19.82
N GLU A 102 9.80 -19.78 20.34
CA GLU A 102 9.82 -21.00 19.52
C GLU A 102 8.39 -21.34 19.08
N ILE A 103 8.15 -21.37 17.76
CA ILE A 103 6.86 -21.76 17.19
C ILE A 103 7.10 -22.86 16.16
N GLY A 104 6.59 -24.07 16.43
CA GLY A 104 6.67 -25.18 15.49
C GLY A 104 8.10 -25.67 15.21
N GLY A 105 9.00 -25.56 16.20
CA GLY A 105 10.41 -25.96 16.08
C GLY A 105 11.30 -24.96 15.33
N GLN A 106 10.79 -23.76 15.06
CA GLN A 106 11.58 -22.63 14.54
C GLN A 106 11.62 -21.51 15.57
N GLU A 107 12.81 -21.00 15.85
CA GLU A 107 12.99 -19.79 16.64
C GLU A 107 12.64 -18.56 15.80
N LEU A 108 11.75 -17.74 16.33
CA LEU A 108 11.29 -16.48 15.74
C LEU A 108 11.61 -15.33 16.69
N GLU A 109 12.26 -14.31 16.16
CA GLU A 109 12.48 -13.06 16.87
C GLU A 109 11.24 -12.16 16.74
N VAL A 110 10.74 -11.70 17.89
CA VAL A 110 9.54 -10.87 17.98
C VAL A 110 9.81 -9.64 18.83
N LEU A 111 9.21 -8.51 18.46
CA LEU A 111 9.13 -7.32 19.28
C LEU A 111 7.99 -7.48 20.28
N LYS A 112 8.27 -7.18 21.54
CA LYS A 112 7.27 -7.10 22.61
C LYS A 112 6.81 -5.66 22.76
N ILE A 113 5.51 -5.43 22.56
CA ILE A 113 4.89 -4.11 22.71
C ILE A 113 3.76 -4.21 23.71
N GLU A 114 3.78 -3.36 24.73
CA GLU A 114 2.76 -3.26 25.77
C GLU A 114 1.73 -2.18 25.43
N TYR A 115 0.47 -2.52 25.66
CA TYR A 115 -0.70 -1.68 25.46
C TYR A 115 -1.46 -1.49 26.78
N ALA A 116 -2.40 -0.55 26.80
CA ALA A 116 -3.17 -0.23 27.99
C ALA A 116 -3.97 -1.44 28.50
N GLY A 117 -3.93 -1.66 29.82
CA GLY A 117 -4.56 -2.81 30.48
C GLY A 117 -3.70 -4.07 30.47
N ASP A 118 -2.38 -3.90 30.50
CA ASP A 118 -1.36 -4.97 30.53
C ASP A 118 -1.48 -5.95 29.34
N GLU A 119 -1.99 -5.46 28.20
CA GLU A 119 -2.14 -6.22 26.97
C GLU A 119 -0.81 -6.24 26.19
N ILE A 120 -0.30 -7.41 25.83
CA ILE A 120 1.00 -7.54 25.12
C ILE A 120 0.78 -8.00 23.69
N LEU A 121 1.29 -7.21 22.75
CA LEU A 121 1.39 -7.58 21.33
C LEU A 121 2.80 -8.11 21.05
N ARG A 122 2.87 -9.31 20.45
CA ARG A 122 4.12 -9.88 19.92
C ARG A 122 4.13 -9.74 18.41
N LEU A 123 5.03 -8.91 17.89
CA LEU A 123 5.14 -8.63 16.46
C LEU A 123 6.41 -9.24 15.89
N PRO A 124 6.35 -10.16 14.91
CA PRO A 124 7.55 -10.67 14.25
C PRO A 124 8.37 -9.57 13.60
N VAL A 125 9.71 -9.67 13.70
CA VAL A 125 10.66 -8.76 13.02
C VAL A 125 10.42 -8.73 11.51
N SER A 126 9.89 -9.80 10.93
CA SER A 126 9.52 -9.84 9.50
C SER A 126 8.38 -8.88 9.11
N ARG A 127 7.60 -8.38 10.08
CA ARG A 127 6.46 -7.47 9.89
C ARG A 127 6.70 -6.09 10.50
N LEU A 128 7.94 -5.63 10.52
CA LEU A 128 8.28 -4.29 10.99
C LEU A 128 7.68 -3.16 10.15
N ASP A 129 7.21 -3.46 8.93
CA ASP A 129 6.59 -2.48 8.02
C ASP A 129 5.27 -1.89 8.52
N VAL A 130 4.64 -2.49 9.54
CA VAL A 130 3.38 -2.00 10.13
C VAL A 130 3.56 -1.17 11.39
N ILE A 131 4.80 -0.95 11.82
CA ILE A 131 5.11 -0.12 12.99
C ILE A 131 6.02 1.05 12.62
N GLU A 132 5.82 2.16 13.33
CA GLU A 132 6.68 3.33 13.25
C GLU A 132 7.00 3.82 14.67
N ARG A 133 8.19 4.39 14.88
CA ARG A 133 8.54 5.04 16.15
C ARG A 133 7.67 6.28 16.34
N TRP A 134 7.10 6.45 17.54
CA TRP A 134 6.38 7.67 17.86
C TRP A 134 7.37 8.83 18.04
N VAL A 135 7.08 9.97 17.41
CA VAL A 135 7.88 11.20 17.53
C VAL A 135 6.96 12.28 18.07
N GLY A 136 7.33 12.87 19.20
CA GLY A 136 6.62 14.00 19.79
C GLY A 136 6.87 15.31 19.03
N GLU A 137 6.04 16.32 19.28
CA GLU A 137 6.19 17.66 18.69
C GLU A 137 7.47 18.38 19.16
N SER A 138 8.03 17.96 20.30
CA SER A 138 9.27 18.46 20.88
C SER A 138 9.93 17.37 21.76
N GLU A 139 11.20 17.54 22.13
CA GLU A 139 11.92 16.61 23.03
C GLU A 139 11.27 16.51 24.42
N ASP A 140 10.64 17.60 24.90
CA ASP A 140 9.90 17.66 26.17
C ASP A 140 8.41 17.31 26.04
N ALA A 141 7.98 16.73 24.92
CA ALA A 141 6.58 16.38 24.71
C ALA A 141 6.10 15.39 25.78
N LYS A 142 4.89 15.63 26.31
CA LYS A 142 4.28 14.69 27.25
C LYS A 142 4.14 13.30 26.61
N PRO A 143 4.42 12.22 27.36
CA PRO A 143 4.26 10.87 26.86
C PRO A 143 2.84 10.64 26.31
N PRO A 144 2.70 10.01 25.13
CA PRO A 144 1.40 9.76 24.55
C PRO A 144 0.62 8.76 25.42
N SER A 145 -0.71 8.87 25.40
CA SER A 145 -1.56 7.86 26.02
C SER A 145 -1.50 6.56 25.23
N VAL A 146 -1.16 5.47 25.92
CA VAL A 146 -1.15 4.12 25.35
C VAL A 146 -2.58 3.71 24.99
N HIS A 147 -2.75 3.08 23.83
CA HIS A 147 -4.04 2.61 23.35
C HIS A 147 -4.32 1.19 23.85
N ARG A 148 -5.56 0.74 23.69
CA ARG A 148 -5.98 -0.64 23.98
C ARG A 148 -6.13 -1.41 22.67
N ILE A 149 -5.72 -2.67 22.63
CA ILE A 149 -5.84 -3.51 21.43
C ILE A 149 -7.33 -3.72 21.14
N GLY A 150 -7.73 -3.50 19.88
CA GLY A 150 -9.13 -3.57 19.47
C GLY A 150 -10.02 -2.42 19.98
N GLY A 151 -9.46 -1.45 20.72
CA GLY A 151 -10.18 -0.29 21.22
C GLY A 151 -10.71 0.63 20.11
N LYS A 152 -11.85 1.28 20.37
CA LYS A 152 -12.48 2.23 19.42
C LYS A 152 -11.74 3.57 19.32
N ARG A 153 -10.89 3.92 20.31
CA ARG A 153 -10.20 5.22 20.37
C ARG A 153 -9.31 5.46 19.15
N TRP A 154 -8.42 4.51 18.84
CA TRP A 154 -7.52 4.61 17.69
C TRP A 154 -8.28 4.69 16.36
N LYS A 155 -9.25 3.79 16.16
CA LYS A 155 -10.09 3.80 14.95
C LYS A 155 -10.83 5.12 14.76
N ASN A 156 -11.38 5.67 15.84
CA ASN A 156 -12.07 6.96 15.80
C ASN A 156 -11.12 8.12 15.53
N LEU A 157 -9.92 8.11 16.13
CA LEU A 157 -8.89 9.12 15.89
C LEU A 157 -8.46 9.09 14.42
N ARG A 158 -8.10 7.92 13.89
CA ARG A 158 -7.73 7.73 12.49
C ARG A 158 -8.80 8.25 11.52
N ARG A 159 -10.07 7.89 11.75
CA ARG A 159 -11.19 8.35 10.91
C ARG A 159 -11.42 9.87 10.99
N LYS A 160 -11.14 10.49 12.14
CA LYS A 160 -11.20 11.95 12.27
C LYS A 160 -10.07 12.61 11.48
N THR A 161 -8.85 12.12 11.65
CA THR A 161 -7.67 12.63 10.95
C THR A 161 -7.80 12.48 9.43
N GLU A 162 -8.30 11.35 8.95
CA GLU A 162 -8.55 11.10 7.52
C GLU A 162 -9.52 12.14 6.92
N ARG A 163 -10.63 12.43 7.61
CA ARG A 163 -11.57 13.48 7.19
C ARG A 163 -10.93 14.86 7.13
N VAL A 164 -10.13 15.23 8.13
CA VAL A 164 -9.43 16.53 8.15
C VAL A 164 -8.45 16.65 6.98
N ILE A 165 -7.73 15.56 6.66
CA ILE A 165 -6.83 15.52 5.51
C ILE A 165 -7.61 15.71 4.21
N GLU A 166 -8.75 15.03 4.04
CA GLU A 166 -9.62 15.17 2.86
C GLU A 166 -10.12 16.62 2.69
N GLU A 167 -10.58 17.24 3.78
CA GLU A 167 -11.02 18.65 3.81
C GLU A 167 -9.86 19.58 3.37
N MET A 168 -8.68 19.43 3.97
CA MET A 168 -7.49 20.22 3.59
C MET A 168 -7.09 20.03 2.13
N THR A 169 -7.16 18.81 1.60
CA THR A 169 -6.83 18.56 0.18
C THR A 169 -7.83 19.24 -0.75
N THR A 170 -9.10 19.31 -0.37
CA THR A 170 -10.15 19.99 -1.14
C THR A 170 -9.87 21.49 -1.18
N GLU A 171 -9.58 22.10 -0.02
CA GLU A 171 -9.22 23.53 0.06
C GLU A 171 -7.98 23.86 -0.76
N LEU A 172 -6.95 23.00 -0.73
CA LEU A 172 -5.74 23.19 -1.54
C LEU A 172 -6.07 23.12 -3.03
N LEU A 173 -6.87 22.16 -3.48
CA LEU A 173 -7.28 22.06 -4.89
C LEU A 173 -8.04 23.30 -5.35
N GLU A 174 -8.98 23.80 -4.54
CA GLU A 174 -9.72 25.03 -4.83
C GLU A 174 -8.79 26.25 -4.92
N LEU A 175 -7.83 26.37 -4.01
CA LEU A 175 -6.83 27.44 -4.02
C LEU A 175 -6.01 27.43 -5.33
N TYR A 176 -5.58 26.25 -5.78
CA TYR A 176 -4.85 26.09 -7.04
C TYR A 176 -5.74 26.42 -8.25
N ALA A 177 -7.01 26.02 -8.25
CA ALA A 177 -7.95 26.34 -9.31
C ALA A 177 -8.19 27.86 -9.44
N ARG A 178 -8.34 28.58 -8.33
CA ARG A 178 -8.52 30.04 -8.32
C ARG A 178 -7.28 30.81 -8.78
N ARG A 179 -6.08 30.24 -8.66
CA ARG A 179 -4.83 30.87 -9.15
C ARG A 179 -4.58 30.68 -10.64
N GLN A 180 -5.25 29.71 -11.29
CA GLN A 180 -5.10 29.43 -12.72
C GLN A 180 -6.22 30.01 -13.59
N ALA A 181 -7.29 30.53 -12.98
CA ALA A 181 -8.35 31.29 -13.64
C ALA A 181 -8.04 32.79 -13.65
#